data_AF-A0A3B1CBV4-F1
#
_entry.id   AF-A0A3B1CBV4-F1
#
_cell.length_a   1.000
_cell.length_b   1.000
_cell.length_c   1.000
_cell.angle_alpha   90.00
_cell.angle_beta   90.00
_cell.angle_gamma   90.00
#
_symmetry.space_group_name_H-M   'P 1'
#
loop_
_entity.id
_entity.type
_entity.pdbx_description
1 polymer ?
#
loop_
_entity_poly.entity_id
_entity_poly.type
_entity_poly.pdbx_seq_one_letter_code
_entity_poly.pdbx_strand_id
1 'polypeptide(L)' 'MKLVNIVVEQHGDNIFIAYPVGVDAVIVGQGETEETAADDAVNALEYHQNVFGHDGMKYLPIEVTLTEVETT' A
#
# COMPACT_ATOMS: atom_id res chain seq x y z
N MET A 1 -3.75 -11.73 -12.64
CA MET A 1 -3.58 -10.63 -11.67
C MET A 1 -3.50 -11.24 -10.29
N LYS A 2 -2.54 -10.80 -9.47
CA LYS A 2 -2.44 -11.19 -8.07
C LYS A 2 -3.17 -10.11 -7.26
N LEU A 3 -3.97 -10.52 -6.27
CA LEU A 3 -4.53 -9.56 -5.33
C LEU A 3 -3.39 -9.02 -4.45
N VAL A 4 -3.29 -7.70 -4.35
CA VAL A 4 -2.36 -6.98 -3.49
C VAL A 4 -3.19 -6.21 -2.47
N ASN A 5 -2.90 -6.41 -1.19
CA ASN A 5 -3.55 -5.66 -0.13
C ASN A 5 -2.78 -4.36 0.08
N ILE A 6 -3.50 -3.26 0.31
CA ILE A 6 -2.93 -1.96 0.67
C ILE A 6 -3.35 -1.66 2.12
N VAL A 7 -2.38 -1.24 2.93
CA VAL A 7 -2.63 -0.67 4.25
C VAL A 7 -2.71 0.84 4.08
N VAL A 8 -3.71 1.45 4.71
CA VAL A 8 -3.85 2.91 4.80
C VAL A 8 -3.77 3.28 6.28
N GLU A 9 -2.86 4.18 6.62
CA GLU A 9 -2.66 4.69 7.97
C GLU A 9 -2.98 6.17 8.00
N GLN A 10 -3.76 6.59 9.00
CA GLN A 10 -3.98 8.01 9.26
C GLN A 10 -2.90 8.54 10.21
N HIS A 11 -2.17 9.57 9.75
CA HIS A 11 -1.08 10.22 10.48
C HIS A 11 -1.43 11.68 10.79
N GLY A 12 -2.31 11.89 11.76
CA GLY A 12 -2.80 13.22 12.14
C GLY A 12 -4.05 13.64 11.37
N ASP A 13 -4.35 14.94 11.38
CA ASP A 13 -5.56 15.47 10.77
C ASP A 13 -5.42 15.50 9.24
N ASN A 14 -6.23 14.70 8.55
CA ASN A 14 -6.30 14.64 7.07
C ASN A 14 -4.97 14.34 6.38
N ILE A 15 -4.10 13.54 7.00
CA ILE A 15 -2.89 13.02 6.34
C ILE A 15 -2.99 11.50 6.37
N PHE A 16 -3.11 10.90 5.19
CA PHE A 16 -3.20 9.47 5.03
C PHE A 16 -2.00 8.97 4.23
N ILE A 17 -1.41 7.87 4.67
CA ILE A 17 -0.28 7.21 4.04
C ILE A 17 -0.71 5.80 3.68
N ALA A 18 -0.44 5.37 2.45
CA ALA A 18 -0.82 4.06 1.96
C ALA A 18 0.37 3.29 1.39
N TYR A 19 0.42 1.98 1.60
CA TYR A 19 1.48 1.14 1.03
C TYR A 19 1.03 -0.32 0.83
N PRO A 20 1.56 -1.01 -0.20
CA PRO A 20 1.22 -2.40 -0.46
C PRO A 20 1.91 -3.34 0.54
N VAL A 21 1.19 -4.37 0.99
CA VAL A 21 1.74 -5.42 1.84
C VAL A 21 2.23 -6.58 0.99
N GLY A 22 3.36 -7.16 1.35
CA GLY A 22 3.89 -8.34 0.67
C GLY A 22 4.48 -8.03 -0.70
N VAL A 23 4.88 -6.79 -0.92
CA VAL A 23 5.62 -6.34 -2.10
C VAL A 23 7.00 -5.87 -1.67
N ASP A 24 8.05 -6.49 -2.23
CA ASP A 24 9.45 -6.16 -2.01
C ASP A 24 9.86 -5.04 -2.99
N ALA A 25 9.30 -3.84 -2.77
CA ALA A 25 9.57 -2.62 -3.55
C ALA A 25 9.28 -1.36 -2.70
N VAL A 26 9.80 -0.22 -3.14
CA VAL A 26 9.54 1.08 -2.48
C VAL A 26 8.33 1.72 -3.12
N ILE A 27 7.15 1.48 -2.54
CA ILE A 27 5.87 2.04 -3.00
C ILE A 27 5.17 2.65 -1.79
N VAL A 28 4.85 3.93 -1.90
CA VAL A 28 4.10 4.69 -0.90
C VAL A 28 3.18 5.64 -1.64
N GLY A 29 1.94 5.77 -1.19
CA GLY A 29 1.00 6.79 -1.61
C GLY A 29 0.61 7.71 -0.45
N GLN A 30 0.21 8.94 -0.77
CA GLN A 30 -0.25 9.93 0.21
C GLN A 30 -1.54 10.61 -0.26
N GLY A 31 -2.43 10.95 0.68
CA GLY A 31 -3.66 11.66 0.39
C GLY A 31 -4.23 12.42 1.58
N GLU A 32 -5.20 13.29 1.29
CA GLU A 32 -5.99 13.99 2.31
C GLU A 32 -7.18 13.14 2.82
N THR A 33 -7.43 12.01 2.16
CA THR A 33 -8.45 11.01 2.51
C THR A 33 -7.88 9.61 2.38
N GLU A 34 -8.52 8.62 3.01
CA GLU A 34 -8.15 7.20 2.85
C GLU A 34 -8.14 6.77 1.38
N GLU A 35 -9.18 7.16 0.63
CA GLU A 35 -9.37 6.84 -0.79
C GLU A 35 -8.24 7.45 -1.65
N THR A 36 -7.92 8.73 -1.43
CA THR A 36 -6.89 9.41 -2.24
C THR A 36 -5.49 8.85 -1.97
N ALA A 37 -5.18 8.45 -0.73
CA ALA A 37 -3.91 7.79 -0.42
C ALA A 37 -3.83 6.39 -1.06
N ALA A 38 -4.92 5.62 -1.01
CA ALA A 38 -4.98 4.30 -1.61
C ALA A 38 -4.81 4.37 -3.14
N ASP A 39 -5.51 5.28 -3.81
CA ASP A 39 -5.39 5.51 -5.25
C ASP A 39 -3.96 5.91 -5.65
N ASP A 40 -3.32 6.78 -4.86
CA ASP A 40 -1.92 7.18 -5.10
C ASP A 40 -0.97 5.98 -4.99
N ALA A 41 -1.16 5.11 -4.00
CA ALA A 41 -0.35 3.89 -3.85
C ALA A 41 -0.61 2.87 -4.98
N VAL A 42 -1.85 2.74 -5.47
CA VAL A 42 -2.18 1.91 -6.65
C VAL A 42 -1.48 2.45 -7.89
N ASN A 43 -1.54 3.75 -8.13
CA ASN A 43 -0.86 4.38 -9.27
C ASN A 43 0.66 4.18 -9.20
N ALA A 44 1.27 4.33 -8.02
CA ALA A 44 2.69 4.08 -7.82
C ALA A 44 3.06 2.61 -8.07
N LEU A 45 2.22 1.66 -7.66
CA LEU A 45 2.39 0.22 -7.92
C LEU A 45 2.30 -0.13 -9.41
N GLU A 46 1.35 0.46 -10.13
CA GLU A 46 1.22 0.29 -11.58
C GLU A 46 2.40 0.91 -12.32
N TYR A 47 2.80 2.12 -11.93
CA TYR A 47 3.96 2.81 -12.50
C TYR A 47 5.23 1.99 -12.31
N HIS A 48 5.48 1.48 -11.11
CA HIS A 48 6.66 0.66 -10.81
C HIS A 48 6.70 -0.60 -11.70
N GLN A 49 5.57 -1.29 -11.88
CA GLN A 49 5.47 -2.43 -12.82
C GLN A 49 5.76 -2.03 -14.26
N ASN A 50 5.26 -0.87 -14.69
CA ASN A 50 5.44 -0.40 -16.07
C ASN A 50 6.89 0.01 -16.36
N VAL A 51 7.60 0.59 -15.38
CA VAL A 51 8.98 1.05 -15.53
C VAL A 51 9.97 -0.11 -15.40
N PHE A 52 9.80 -0.96 -14.40
CA PHE A 52 10.79 -2.00 -14.09
C PHE A 52 10.41 -3.39 -14.61
N GLY A 53 9.21 -3.55 -15.16
CA GLY A 53 8.72 -4.82 -15.68
C GLY A 53 8.52 -5.88 -14.60
N HIS A 54 8.44 -7.14 -15.02
CA HIS A 54 8.18 -8.27 -14.11
C HIS A 54 9.31 -8.50 -13.08
N ASP A 55 10.55 -8.16 -13.42
CA ASP A 55 11.70 -8.40 -12.54
C ASP A 55 11.81 -7.37 -11.42
N GLY A 56 11.16 -6.21 -11.57
CA GLY A 56 11.14 -5.16 -10.55
C GLY A 56 10.16 -5.40 -9.40
N MET A 57 9.36 -6.46 -9.46
CA MET A 57 8.27 -6.71 -8.53
C MET A 57 8.34 -8.13 -7.97
N LYS A 58 8.72 -8.23 -6.70
CA LYS A 58 8.76 -9.49 -5.97
C LYS A 58 7.68 -9.51 -4.90
N TYR A 59 6.83 -10.53 -4.98
CA TYR A 59 5.73 -10.72 -4.04
C TYR A 59 6.13 -11.71 -2.96
N LEU A 60 6.04 -11.29 -1.71
CA LEU A 60 6.32 -12.09 -0.53
C LEU A 60 5.01 -12.73 -0.02
N PRO A 61 5.05 -13.99 0.46
CA PRO A 61 3.92 -14.54 1.18
C PRO A 61 3.73 -13.77 2.48
N ILE A 62 2.48 -13.40 2.77
CA ILE A 62 2.08 -12.65 3.95
C ILE A 62 0.79 -13.25 4.48
N GLU A 63 0.81 -13.62 5.75
CA GLU A 63 -0.39 -13.95 6.51
C GLU A 63 -0.80 -12.68 7.26
N VAL A 64 -1.80 -11.99 6.73
CA VAL A 64 -2.35 -10.79 7.36
C VAL A 64 -3.56 -11.21 8.19
N THR A 65 -3.54 -10.93 9.48
CA THR A 65 -4.70 -11.09 10.37
C THR A 65 -5.11 -9.69 10.83
N LEU A 66 -6.34 -9.28 10.53
CA LEU A 66 -6.90 -8.05 11.08
C LEU A 66 -7.19 -8.30 12.57
N THR A 67 -6.65 -7.47 13.45
CA THR A 67 -6.92 -7.51 14.89
C THR A 67 -7.17 -6.10 15.37
N GLU A 68 -8.33 -5.88 15.98
CA GLU A 68 -8.66 -4.62 16.65
C GLU A 68 -8.10 -4.68 18.07
N VAL A 69 -7.24 -3.72 18.44
CA VAL A 69 -6.73 -3.57 19.80
C VAL A 69 -7.25 -2.25 20.34
N GLU A 70 -8.15 -2.32 21.32
CA GLU A 70 -8.58 -1.13 22.07
C GLU A 70 -7.43 -0.67 22.96
N THR A 71 -6.85 0.49 22.66
CA THR A 71 -5.90 1.18 23.54
C THR A 71 -6.66 1.98 24.59
N THR A 72 -6.45 1.66 25.88
CA THR A 72 -7.02 2.36 27.05
C THR A 72 -6.35 3.69 27.33
#